data_AF-A0A6J5V203-F1
#
_entry.id   AF-A0A6J5V203-F1
#
_cell.length_a   1.000
_cell.length_b   1.000
_cell.length_c   1.000
_cell.angle_alpha   90.00
_cell.angle_beta   90.00
_cell.angle_gamma   90.00
#
_symmetry.space_group_name_H-M   'P 1'
#
loop_
_entity.id
_entity.type
_entity.pdbx_description
1 polymer ?
#
loop_
_entity_poly.entity_id
_entity_poly.type
_entity_poly.pdbx_seq_one_letter_code
_entity_poly.pdbx_strand_id
1 'polypeptide(L)'
;MKCIAVLQLGRWESSAKYPNQVEDSEVLKGLKNMRQLRHMPKGLALLSQLQVLKGFVIGEPRPGGNYCKLAHLSGLENLRKLSIHTIHVDINKTSDAAKRELISLAKFKKLQSLPISWSRLYDTPKKPPSMMAPVPVPLEKLPLVKLNLHYFRGSKIPDWLMQWELNDLRKLYLRVGSLSGNNANGLSKWCA
;
A
#
# COMPACT_ATOMS: atom_id res chain seq x y z
N MET A 1 19.57 13.64 -16.64
CA MET A 1 18.33 13.03 -16.11
C MET A 1 17.86 13.86 -14.93
N LYS A 2 16.59 14.27 -14.88
CA LYS A 2 16.04 15.01 -13.74
C LYS A 2 15.99 14.10 -12.49
N CYS A 3 16.58 14.53 -11.39
CA CYS A 3 16.56 13.81 -10.11
C CYS A 3 15.24 14.09 -9.38
N ILE A 4 14.21 13.26 -9.61
CA ILE A 4 12.93 13.41 -8.93
C ILE A 4 13.03 12.84 -7.51
N ALA A 5 13.12 13.71 -6.51
CA ALA A 5 13.14 13.32 -5.10
C ALA A 5 11.75 13.07 -4.52
N VAL A 6 10.73 13.79 -5.02
CA VAL A 6 9.35 13.69 -4.55
C VAL A 6 8.43 13.50 -5.75
N LEU A 7 7.67 12.41 -5.74
CA LEU A 7 6.62 12.15 -6.69
C LEU A 7 5.30 11.98 -5.94
N GLN A 8 4.39 12.94 -6.15
CA GLN A 8 3.03 12.86 -5.66
C GLN A 8 2.11 12.68 -6.84
N LEU A 9 1.53 11.50 -6.92
CA LEU A 9 0.46 11.22 -7.86
C LEU A 9 -0.84 11.55 -7.12
N GLY A 10 -1.70 12.38 -7.72
CA GLY A 10 -2.81 13.07 -7.05
C GLY A 10 -3.77 12.15 -6.27
N ARG A 11 -4.69 12.72 -5.48
CA ARG A 11 -5.74 11.92 -4.83
C ARG A 11 -6.64 11.33 -5.92
N TRP A 12 -6.57 10.02 -6.18
CA TRP A 12 -7.51 9.32 -7.07
C TRP A 12 -8.88 9.19 -6.40
N GLU A 13 -9.50 10.33 -6.12
CA GLU A 13 -10.93 10.42 -5.89
C GLU A 13 -11.58 10.70 -7.25
N SER A 14 -12.70 10.04 -7.55
CA SER A 14 -13.43 10.17 -8.82
C SER A 14 -13.95 11.58 -9.13
N SER A 15 -13.67 12.56 -8.27
CA SER A 15 -14.18 13.95 -8.30
C SER A 15 -13.08 15.00 -8.56
N ALA A 16 -11.82 14.62 -8.79
CA ALA A 16 -10.74 15.59 -8.97
C ALA A 16 -10.91 16.39 -10.27
N LYS A 17 -11.35 17.66 -10.15
CA LYS A 17 -11.58 18.63 -11.24
C LYS A 17 -10.31 19.20 -11.90
N TYR A 18 -9.12 18.71 -11.53
CA TYR A 18 -7.85 19.24 -12.03
C TYR A 18 -6.98 18.10 -12.54
N PRO A 19 -6.68 18.01 -13.84
CA PRO A 19 -5.69 17.07 -14.33
C PRO A 19 -4.33 17.43 -13.71
N ASN A 20 -3.68 16.43 -13.10
CA ASN A 20 -2.37 16.59 -12.48
C ASN A 20 -1.39 17.17 -13.50
N GLN A 21 -0.76 18.30 -13.18
CA GLN A 21 0.40 18.78 -13.93
C GLN A 21 1.56 17.82 -13.61
N VAL A 22 1.82 16.91 -14.54
CA VAL A 22 2.91 15.95 -14.43
C VAL A 22 3.98 16.40 -15.42
N GLU A 23 5.19 16.70 -14.91
CA GLU A 23 6.32 17.06 -15.77
C GLU A 23 6.56 15.98 -16.84
N ASP A 24 6.88 16.40 -18.06
CA ASP A 24 7.18 15.53 -19.20
C ASP A 24 8.51 14.78 -18.98
N SER A 25 8.43 13.66 -18.26
CA SER A 25 9.42 12.59 -18.27
C SER A 25 8.79 11.37 -18.95
N GLU A 26 9.56 10.58 -19.70
CA GLU A 26 9.05 9.36 -20.34
C GLU A 26 8.40 8.39 -19.33
N VAL A 27 8.92 8.35 -18.10
CA VAL A 27 8.35 7.58 -16.97
C VAL A 27 6.94 8.08 -16.60
N LEU A 28 6.70 9.37 -16.78
CA LEU A 28 5.50 10.08 -16.33
C LEU A 28 4.49 10.35 -17.47
N LYS A 29 4.89 10.22 -18.74
CA LYS A 29 3.99 10.28 -19.91
C LYS A 29 2.81 9.32 -19.77
N GLY A 30 3.04 8.14 -19.21
CA GLY A 30 1.98 7.18 -18.91
C GLY A 30 0.95 7.67 -17.90
N LEU A 31 1.31 8.61 -17.00
CA LEU A 31 0.45 9.09 -15.91
C LEU A 31 -0.45 10.26 -16.31
N LYS A 32 -0.13 10.98 -17.40
CA LYS A 32 -0.78 12.23 -17.83
C LYS A 32 -2.26 12.07 -18.21
N ASN A 33 -2.69 10.86 -18.63
CA ASN A 33 -4.01 10.63 -19.23
C ASN A 33 -4.93 9.64 -18.46
N MET A 34 -4.62 9.28 -17.20
CA MET A 34 -5.33 8.18 -16.53
C MET A 34 -6.42 8.63 -15.56
N ARG A 35 -7.69 8.61 -16.01
CA ARG A 35 -8.89 8.93 -15.19
C ARG A 35 -9.23 7.86 -14.13
N GLN A 36 -8.71 6.65 -14.27
CA GLN A 36 -8.87 5.55 -13.29
C GLN A 36 -7.60 4.69 -13.27
N LEU A 37 -6.62 5.08 -12.45
CA LEU A 37 -5.36 4.33 -12.32
C LEU A 37 -5.64 3.02 -11.55
N ARG A 38 -5.60 1.87 -12.23
CA ARG A 38 -5.67 0.55 -11.56
C ARG A 38 -4.30 -0.06 -11.27
N HIS A 39 -3.28 0.41 -11.99
CA HIS A 39 -1.93 -0.10 -11.94
C HIS A 39 -0.90 1.00 -12.17
N MET A 40 0.31 0.77 -11.69
CA MET A 40 1.41 1.74 -11.74
C MET A 40 2.36 1.43 -12.91
N PRO A 41 2.95 2.42 -13.58
CA PRO A 41 3.93 2.19 -14.65
C PRO A 41 5.26 1.69 -14.08
N LYS A 42 5.91 0.72 -14.73
CA LYS A 42 7.20 0.14 -14.29
C LYS A 42 8.35 1.14 -14.22
N GLY A 43 8.30 2.21 -15.01
CA GLY A 43 9.32 3.25 -15.02
C GLY A 43 9.55 3.92 -13.65
N LEU A 44 8.61 3.79 -12.70
CA LEU A 44 8.80 4.28 -11.33
C LEU A 44 10.01 3.67 -10.62
N ALA A 45 10.33 2.41 -10.94
CA ALA A 45 11.50 1.72 -10.38
C ALA A 45 12.83 2.33 -10.85
N LEU A 46 12.83 3.12 -11.92
CA LEU A 46 14.02 3.79 -12.47
C LEU A 46 14.34 5.10 -11.74
N LEU A 47 13.46 5.58 -10.85
CA LEU A 47 13.64 6.83 -10.12
C LEU A 47 14.55 6.62 -8.90
N SER A 48 15.81 6.27 -9.09
CA SER A 48 16.75 5.88 -8.01
C SER A 48 16.96 6.93 -6.90
N GLN A 49 16.74 8.21 -7.21
CA GLN A 49 16.81 9.32 -6.26
C GLN A 49 15.48 9.60 -5.53
N LEU A 50 14.43 8.81 -5.80
CA LEU A 50 13.10 9.02 -5.24
C LEU A 50 13.10 8.73 -3.75
N GLN A 51 12.71 9.75 -2.98
CA GLN A 51 12.64 9.70 -1.52
C GLN A 51 11.20 9.60 -1.02
N VAL A 52 10.26 10.20 -1.76
CA VAL A 52 8.84 10.24 -1.39
C VAL A 52 8.00 9.85 -2.59
N LEU A 53 7.32 8.71 -2.49
CA LEU A 53 6.29 8.28 -3.44
C LEU A 53 4.93 8.32 -2.75
N LYS A 54 4.05 9.22 -3.19
CA LYS A 54 2.68 9.25 -2.70
C LYS A 54 1.73 8.69 -3.74
N GLY A 55 0.98 7.69 -3.29
CA GLY A 55 -0.18 7.16 -3.98
C GLY A 55 0.14 6.07 -5.00
N PHE A 56 0.99 5.15 -4.59
CA PHE A 56 1.13 3.89 -5.29
C PHE A 56 -0.19 3.11 -5.25
N VAL A 57 -0.71 2.68 -6.40
CA VAL A 57 -1.97 1.95 -6.49
C VAL A 57 -1.73 0.44 -6.57
N ILE A 58 -2.43 -0.31 -5.72
CA ILE A 58 -2.56 -1.77 -5.80
C ILE A 58 -4.00 -2.09 -6.20
N GLY A 59 -4.18 -2.56 -7.44
CA GLY A 59 -5.47 -3.02 -7.97
C GLY A 59 -5.53 -4.54 -8.16
N GLU A 60 -6.68 -5.04 -8.61
CA GLU A 60 -6.87 -6.46 -8.96
C GLU A 60 -5.87 -6.91 -10.03
N PRO A 61 -5.22 -8.08 -9.85
CA PRO A 61 -4.30 -8.60 -10.84
C PRO A 61 -4.95 -8.77 -12.21
N ARG A 62 -4.20 -8.45 -13.27
CA ARG A 62 -4.60 -8.76 -14.65
C ARG A 62 -3.68 -9.83 -15.24
N PRO A 63 -4.22 -10.87 -15.89
CA PRO A 63 -3.41 -11.80 -16.67
C PRO A 63 -2.53 -11.06 -17.67
N GLY A 64 -1.24 -11.41 -17.74
CA GLY A 64 -0.28 -10.73 -18.62
C GLY A 64 0.03 -9.27 -18.23
N GLY A 65 -0.39 -8.81 -17.05
CA GLY A 65 -0.26 -7.42 -16.64
C GLY A 65 1.18 -6.95 -16.49
N ASN A 66 1.62 -6.07 -17.39
CA ASN A 66 2.94 -5.43 -17.34
C ASN A 66 2.90 -4.13 -16.52
N TYR A 67 2.73 -4.25 -15.20
CA TYR A 67 2.69 -3.11 -14.29
C TYR A 67 3.69 -3.20 -13.14
N CYS A 68 3.96 -2.05 -12.53
CA CYS A 68 4.83 -1.93 -11.36
C CYS A 68 4.16 -2.56 -10.15
N LYS A 69 4.98 -3.31 -9.42
CA LYS A 69 4.68 -4.03 -8.18
C LYS A 69 5.57 -3.45 -7.09
N LEU A 70 5.23 -3.63 -5.82
CA LEU A 70 6.05 -3.19 -4.70
C LEU A 70 7.45 -3.80 -4.74
N ALA A 71 7.57 -5.07 -5.15
CA ALA A 71 8.86 -5.73 -5.32
C ALA A 71 9.77 -5.02 -6.34
N HIS A 72 9.23 -4.35 -7.36
CA HIS A 72 10.04 -3.58 -8.31
C HIS A 72 10.59 -2.29 -7.69
N LEU A 73 9.94 -1.75 -6.66
CA LEU A 73 10.37 -0.52 -5.98
C LEU A 73 11.40 -0.78 -4.87
N SER A 74 11.75 -2.04 -4.56
CA SER A 74 12.69 -2.35 -3.49
C SER A 74 14.12 -1.88 -3.78
N GLY A 75 14.45 -1.62 -5.05
CA GLY A 75 15.73 -1.01 -5.46
C GLY A 75 15.81 0.50 -5.22
N LEU A 76 14.73 1.15 -4.77
CA LEU A 76 14.71 2.57 -4.44
C LEU A 76 15.32 2.81 -3.04
N GLU A 77 16.64 2.77 -2.95
CA GLU A 77 17.39 2.81 -1.68
C GLU A 77 17.20 4.11 -0.87
N ASN A 78 16.67 5.16 -1.49
CA ASN A 78 16.40 6.45 -0.85
C ASN A 78 14.95 6.64 -0.42
N LEU A 79 14.07 5.69 -0.74
CA LEU A 79 12.63 5.81 -0.49
C LEU A 79 12.32 5.74 1.01
N ARG A 80 12.05 6.89 1.61
CA ARG A 80 11.70 7.03 3.02
C ARG A 80 10.20 7.09 3.29
N LYS A 81 9.40 7.42 2.27
CA LYS A 81 7.94 7.52 2.40
C LYS A 81 7.25 6.94 1.19
N LEU A 82 6.34 6.01 1.45
CA LEU A 82 5.49 5.37 0.47
C LEU A 82 4.05 5.47 0.94
N SER A 83 3.16 6.03 0.14
CA SER A 83 1.72 5.95 0.38
C SER A 83 1.07 5.01 -0.63
N ILE A 84 0.24 4.10 -0.14
CA ILE A 84 -0.43 3.06 -0.91
C ILE A 84 -1.94 3.31 -0.91
N HIS A 85 -2.57 3.16 -2.07
CA HIS A 85 -4.01 3.11 -2.24
C HIS A 85 -4.38 1.75 -2.81
N THR A 86 -5.13 0.96 -2.05
CA THR A 86 -5.65 -0.32 -2.51
C THR A 86 -7.05 -0.10 -3.07
N ILE A 87 -7.26 -0.51 -4.32
CA ILE A 87 -8.54 -0.37 -5.01
C ILE A 87 -9.06 -1.72 -5.51
N HIS A 88 -10.38 -1.92 -5.47
CA HIS A 88 -11.03 -3.15 -5.93
C HIS A 88 -10.46 -4.44 -5.30
N VAL A 89 -9.91 -4.36 -4.09
CA VAL A 89 -9.48 -5.53 -3.33
C VAL A 89 -10.57 -5.80 -2.30
N ASP A 90 -11.46 -6.75 -2.60
CA ASP A 90 -12.36 -7.33 -1.59
C ASP A 90 -11.50 -7.71 -0.37
N ILE A 91 -11.81 -7.23 0.83
CA ILE A 91 -10.95 -7.47 2.00
C ILE A 91 -11.18 -8.87 2.60
N ASN A 92 -12.34 -9.47 2.36
CA ASN A 92 -12.69 -10.81 2.82
C ASN A 92 -12.21 -11.87 1.83
N LYS A 93 -12.20 -11.54 0.54
CA LYS A 93 -11.33 -12.13 -0.47
C LYS A 93 -10.14 -11.23 -0.71
N THR A 94 -9.42 -10.78 0.32
CA THR A 94 -8.14 -10.07 0.08
C THR A 94 -7.33 -11.06 -0.72
N SER A 95 -7.35 -10.87 -2.04
CA SER A 95 -6.79 -11.84 -2.94
C SER A 95 -5.35 -11.91 -2.50
N ASP A 96 -4.86 -13.13 -2.43
CA ASP A 96 -3.51 -13.45 -2.04
C ASP A 96 -2.50 -12.46 -2.68
N ALA A 97 -2.81 -11.92 -3.88
CA ALA A 97 -2.09 -10.85 -4.55
C ALA A 97 -1.81 -9.57 -3.75
N ALA A 98 -2.80 -8.93 -3.09
CA ALA A 98 -2.53 -7.68 -2.36
C ALA A 98 -1.67 -7.95 -1.13
N LYS A 99 -1.88 -9.08 -0.44
CA LYS A 99 -1.04 -9.54 0.66
C LYS A 99 0.39 -9.82 0.18
N ARG A 100 0.55 -10.54 -0.94
CA ARG A 100 1.85 -10.83 -1.58
C ARG A 100 2.62 -9.57 -1.95
N GLU A 101 1.93 -8.54 -2.44
CA GLU A 101 2.54 -7.23 -2.68
C GLU A 101 3.03 -6.61 -1.35
N LEU A 102 2.18 -6.58 -0.32
CA LEU A 102 2.51 -5.96 0.97
C LEU A 102 3.67 -6.67 1.69
N ILE A 103 3.85 -7.98 1.54
CA ILE A 103 5.03 -8.69 2.07
C ILE A 103 6.33 -8.11 1.48
N SER A 104 6.31 -7.59 0.26
CA SER A 104 7.50 -6.97 -0.34
C SER A 104 7.96 -5.69 0.39
N LEU A 105 7.16 -5.14 1.30
CA LEU A 105 7.51 -3.95 2.09
C LEU A 105 8.68 -4.17 3.04
N ALA A 106 8.95 -5.42 3.46
CA ALA A 106 10.13 -5.72 4.26
C ALA A 106 11.46 -5.49 3.53
N LYS A 107 11.44 -5.44 2.20
CA LYS A 107 12.65 -5.18 1.40
C LYS A 107 13.08 -3.71 1.48
N PHE A 108 12.26 -2.81 2.03
CA PHE A 108 12.53 -1.38 2.05
C PHE A 108 13.30 -0.95 3.31
N LYS A 109 14.62 -0.88 3.18
CA LYS A 109 15.55 -0.63 4.30
C LYS A 109 15.53 0.78 4.88
N LYS A 110 14.94 1.77 4.19
CA LYS A 110 14.87 3.17 4.67
C LYS A 110 13.44 3.68 4.80
N LEU A 111 12.43 2.82 4.64
CA LEU A 111 11.04 3.25 4.66
C LEU A 111 10.59 3.57 6.09
N GLN A 112 10.35 4.85 6.35
CA GLN A 112 10.00 5.38 7.67
C GLN A 112 8.51 5.70 7.82
N SER A 113 7.82 6.02 6.71
CA SER A 113 6.41 6.41 6.74
C SER A 113 5.59 5.67 5.70
N LEU A 114 4.55 4.97 6.18
CA LEU A 114 3.68 4.15 5.35
C LEU A 114 2.19 4.44 5.61
N PRO A 115 1.56 5.33 4.82
CA PRO A 115 0.11 5.45 4.79
C PRO A 115 -0.52 4.49 3.78
N ILE A 116 -1.41 3.61 4.23
CA ILE A 116 -2.18 2.68 3.40
C ILE A 116 -3.67 3.05 3.50
N SER A 117 -4.33 3.20 2.36
CA SER A 117 -5.75 3.55 2.28
C SER A 117 -6.53 2.55 1.43
N TRP A 118 -7.69 2.12 1.91
CA TRP A 118 -8.61 1.22 1.19
C TRP A 118 -9.79 1.99 0.60
N SER A 119 -10.04 1.82 -0.71
CA SER A 119 -11.17 2.48 -1.40
C SER A 119 -12.45 1.63 -1.39
N ARG A 120 -13.62 2.29 -1.49
CA ARG A 120 -14.96 1.73 -1.27
C ARG A 120 -15.62 1.05 -2.48
N LEU A 121 -14.89 0.77 -3.56
CA LEU A 121 -15.52 0.38 -4.81
C LEU A 121 -15.90 -1.11 -4.81
N TYR A 122 -17.16 -1.34 -4.40
CA TYR A 122 -17.97 -2.55 -4.50
C TYR A 122 -17.63 -3.69 -3.51
N ASP A 123 -18.43 -3.80 -2.44
CA ASP A 123 -18.61 -5.04 -1.69
C ASP A 123 -20.10 -5.42 -1.77
N THR A 124 -20.42 -6.57 -2.37
CA THR A 124 -21.59 -7.34 -1.91
C THR A 124 -21.08 -8.34 -0.88
N PRO A 125 -21.73 -8.49 0.29
CA PRO A 125 -21.31 -9.48 1.28
C PRO A 125 -21.43 -10.88 0.68
N LYS A 126 -20.33 -11.61 0.56
CA LYS A 126 -20.34 -13.07 0.34
C LYS A 126 -19.55 -13.76 1.43
N LYS A 127 -20.02 -14.96 1.79
CA LYS A 127 -19.57 -15.77 2.94
C LYS A 127 -18.04 -15.84 3.06
N PRO A 128 -17.50 -15.83 4.28
CA PRO A 128 -16.07 -15.98 4.51
C PRO A 128 -15.58 -17.35 4.03
N PRO A 129 -14.43 -17.43 3.34
CA PRO A 129 -13.77 -18.71 3.11
C PRO A 129 -13.33 -19.34 4.45
N SER A 130 -13.44 -20.66 4.54
CA SER A 130 -12.82 -21.47 5.59
C SER A 130 -11.30 -21.22 5.59
N MET A 131 -10.75 -20.66 6.67
CA MET A 131 -9.32 -20.35 6.78
C MET A 131 -8.57 -21.58 7.30
N MET A 132 -7.52 -21.98 6.59
CA MET A 132 -6.49 -22.87 7.13
C MET A 132 -5.67 -22.14 8.22
N ALA A 133 -5.11 -22.92 9.15
CA ALA A 133 -4.29 -22.43 10.25
C ALA A 133 -3.07 -21.62 9.73
N PRO A 134 -2.62 -20.58 10.46
CA PRO A 134 -1.46 -19.78 10.05
C PRO A 134 -0.19 -20.63 10.08
N VAL A 135 0.53 -20.70 8.96
CA VAL A 135 1.91 -21.20 8.94
C VAL A 135 2.80 -20.18 9.67
N PRO A 136 3.71 -20.61 10.58
CA PRO A 136 4.68 -19.69 11.19
C PRO A 136 5.63 -19.19 10.10
N VAL A 137 5.51 -17.91 9.74
CA VAL A 137 6.42 -17.23 8.81
C VAL A 137 7.42 -16.40 9.63
N PRO A 138 8.71 -16.33 9.24
CA PRO A 138 9.69 -15.48 9.90
C PRO A 138 9.21 -14.03 10.00
N LEU A 139 9.46 -13.41 11.16
CA LEU A 139 9.16 -12.00 11.39
C LEU A 139 10.09 -11.12 10.56
N GLU A 140 9.52 -10.12 9.88
CA GLU A 140 10.27 -9.20 9.03
C GLU A 140 10.46 -7.86 9.75
N LYS A 141 11.72 -7.42 9.92
CA LYS A 141 12.05 -6.14 10.55
C LYS A 141 11.85 -4.98 9.58
N LEU A 142 10.98 -4.03 9.93
CA LEU A 142 10.76 -2.81 9.15
C LEU A 142 11.13 -1.55 9.96
N PRO A 143 11.91 -0.60 9.40
CA PRO A 143 12.35 0.62 10.09
C PRO A 143 11.26 1.71 10.08
N LEU A 144 9.99 1.32 10.24
CA LEU A 144 8.86 2.23 10.18
C LEU A 144 8.74 3.02 11.48
N VAL A 145 8.77 4.35 11.36
CA VAL A 145 8.51 5.28 12.46
C VAL A 145 7.03 5.67 12.51
N LYS A 146 6.34 5.65 11.37
CA LYS A 146 4.93 6.02 11.25
C LYS A 146 4.16 5.07 10.32
N LEU A 147 3.10 4.47 10.86
CA LEU A 147 2.15 3.64 10.12
C LEU A 147 0.75 4.26 10.21
N ASN A 148 0.12 4.47 9.05
CA ASN A 148 -1.27 4.94 8.97
C ASN A 148 -2.10 3.95 8.16
N LEU A 149 -3.16 3.41 8.76
CA LEU A 149 -4.14 2.58 8.07
C LEU A 149 -5.47 3.34 8.01
N HIS A 150 -5.93 3.66 6.80
CA HIS A 150 -7.14 4.44 6.53
C HIS A 150 -8.20 3.60 5.84
N TYR A 151 -9.43 3.59 6.38
CA TYR A 151 -10.58 2.86 5.85
C TYR A 151 -10.38 1.34 5.78
N PHE A 152 -9.52 0.79 6.64
CA PHE A 152 -9.41 -0.65 6.82
C PHE A 152 -10.79 -1.23 7.20
N ARG A 153 -11.19 -2.33 6.56
CA ARG A 153 -12.51 -2.97 6.71
C ARG A 153 -12.46 -4.34 7.38
N GLY A 154 -11.27 -4.83 7.73
CA GLY A 154 -11.16 -6.13 8.39
C GLY A 154 -11.70 -6.05 9.81
N SER A 155 -12.36 -7.14 10.24
CA SER A 155 -12.86 -7.31 11.60
C SER A 155 -11.76 -7.65 12.62
N LYS A 156 -10.53 -7.90 12.13
CA LYS A 156 -9.34 -8.23 12.92
C LYS A 156 -8.11 -7.61 12.26
N ILE A 157 -7.04 -7.44 13.03
CA ILE A 157 -5.73 -7.07 12.49
C ILE A 157 -5.28 -8.17 11.49
N PRO A 158 -4.78 -7.81 10.31
CA PRO A 158 -4.32 -8.80 9.34
C PRO A 158 -3.04 -9.51 9.78
N ASP A 159 -2.92 -10.79 9.45
CA ASP A 159 -1.72 -11.60 9.78
C ASP A 159 -0.43 -11.03 9.19
N TRP A 160 -0.47 -10.45 7.98
CA TRP A 160 0.70 -9.80 7.38
C TRP A 160 1.21 -8.63 8.21
N LEU A 161 0.34 -7.93 8.94
CA LEU A 161 0.75 -6.85 9.82
C LEU A 161 1.38 -7.42 11.11
N MET A 162 0.87 -8.56 11.58
CA MET A 162 1.43 -9.28 12.73
C MET A 162 2.81 -9.87 12.43
N GLN A 163 3.12 -10.13 11.17
CA GLN A 163 4.44 -10.61 10.70
C GLN A 163 5.52 -9.52 10.71
N TRP A 164 5.16 -8.24 10.93
CA TRP A 164 6.16 -7.17 11.00
C TRP A 164 6.65 -6.92 12.43
N GLU A 165 7.96 -6.79 12.56
CA GLU A 165 8.64 -6.22 13.71
C GLU A 165 8.83 -4.71 13.51
N LEU A 166 8.02 -3.94 14.22
CA LEU A 166 7.92 -2.48 14.10
C LEU A 166 8.54 -1.79 15.33
N ASN A 167 9.77 -2.18 15.70
CA ASN A 167 10.41 -1.74 16.95
C ASN A 167 10.67 -0.23 17.01
N ASP A 168 10.78 0.44 15.86
CA ASP A 168 11.02 1.89 15.76
C ASP A 168 9.72 2.71 15.64
N LEU A 169 8.55 2.06 15.71
CA LEU A 169 7.25 2.69 15.49
C LEU A 169 6.90 3.64 16.62
N ARG A 170 6.74 4.93 16.28
CA ARG A 170 6.37 5.98 17.25
C ARG A 170 4.94 6.47 17.06
N LYS A 171 4.36 6.24 15.88
CA LYS A 171 3.05 6.75 15.49
C LYS A 171 2.27 5.70 14.73
N LEU A 172 1.19 5.22 15.33
CA LEU A 172 0.21 4.35 14.72
C LEU A 172 -1.13 5.08 14.61
N TYR A 173 -1.61 5.27 13.39
CA TYR A 173 -2.94 5.85 13.14
C TYR A 173 -3.83 4.79 12.51
N LEU A 174 -4.89 4.42 13.21
CA LEU A 174 -5.90 3.50 12.71
C LEU A 174 -7.20 4.28 12.54
N ARG A 175 -7.48 4.69 11.31
CA ARG A 175 -8.82 5.16 10.95
C ARG A 175 -9.54 3.99 10.30
N VAL A 176 -9.98 3.06 11.13
CA VAL A 176 -10.79 1.93 10.67
C VAL A 176 -12.13 2.48 10.16
N GLY A 177 -12.71 1.83 9.15
CA GLY A 177 -14.11 2.07 8.80
C GLY A 177 -15.02 1.60 9.95
N SER A 178 -16.26 1.23 9.66
CA SER A 178 -17.20 0.71 10.67
C SER A 178 -16.64 -0.52 11.39
N LEU A 179 -15.99 -0.34 12.55
CA LEU A 179 -15.69 -1.40 13.50
C LEU A 179 -17.01 -1.75 14.21
N SER A 180 -17.63 -2.86 13.86
CA SER A 180 -18.55 -3.50 14.80
C SER A 180 -17.72 -3.95 16.00
N GLY A 181 -18.10 -3.51 17.19
CA GLY A 181 -17.28 -3.57 18.41
C GLY A 181 -16.72 -4.95 18.76
N ASN A 182 -15.58 -4.92 19.46
CA ASN A 182 -14.96 -5.97 20.29
C ASN A 182 -13.68 -6.68 19.81
N ASN A 183 -13.00 -6.27 18.74
CA ASN A 183 -11.79 -6.97 18.27
C ASN A 183 -10.49 -6.15 18.31
N ALA A 184 -10.19 -5.48 19.44
CA ALA A 184 -8.92 -4.78 19.66
C ALA A 184 -7.75 -5.69 20.13
N ASN A 185 -7.98 -7.01 20.27
CA ASN A 185 -7.10 -7.96 20.98
C ASN A 185 -5.70 -8.21 20.36
N GLY A 186 -5.30 -7.52 19.29
CA GLY A 186 -3.92 -7.59 18.77
C GLY A 186 -3.19 -6.25 18.70
N LEU A 187 -3.84 -5.13 19.07
CA LEU A 187 -3.20 -3.81 19.07
C LEU A 187 -2.22 -3.65 20.23
N SER A 188 -2.38 -4.45 21.30
CA SER A 188 -1.45 -4.49 22.44
C SER A 188 0.00 -4.74 22.03
N LYS A 189 0.27 -5.40 20.88
CA LYS A 189 1.62 -5.59 20.34
C LYS A 189 2.39 -4.28 20.15
N TRP A 190 1.69 -3.17 19.88
CA TRP A 190 2.30 -1.87 19.56
C TRP A 190 1.78 -0.74 20.47
N CYS A 191 1.02 -1.07 21.49
CA CYS A 191 0.53 -0.16 22.52
C CYS A 191 1.26 -0.50 23.84
N ALA A 192 2.54 -0.12 23.92
CA ALA A 192 3.34 -0.15 25.14
C ALA A 192 4.07 1.18 25.28
#